data_AF-A0AAE7P1B9-F1
#
_entry.id   AF-A0AAE7P1B9-F1
#
_cell.length_a   1.000
_cell.length_b   1.000
_cell.length_c   1.000
_cell.angle_alpha   90.00
_cell.angle_beta   90.00
_cell.angle_gamma   90.00
#
_symmetry.space_group_name_H-M   'P 1'
#
loop_
_entity.id
_entity.type
_entity.pdbx_description
1 polymer ?
#
loop_
_entity_poly.entity_id
_entity_poly.type
_entity_poly.pdbx_seq_one_letter_code
_entity_poly.pdbx_strand_id
1 'polypeptide(L)'
;MFKSKQYRAEAAKYGERVKGSTDLDEGRKLQELQDRLVSLADNEQRLADDYHDAVHVIGPDQSRGAALASEEERVLRCLGAAVIMQWNALPTTLQREIFDTAGSVGKLLETAELRGQIARFLHKHKNERQRTLMKARPSL
;
A
#
# COMPACT_ATOMS: atom_id res chain seq x y z
N MET A 1 -23.93 2.40 10.08
CA MET A 1 -24.12 3.45 9.05
C MET A 1 -24.56 4.70 9.78
N PHE A 2 -23.82 5.80 9.62
CA PHE A 2 -24.06 7.03 10.36
C PHE A 2 -25.42 7.65 10.01
N LYS A 3 -26.21 8.05 11.01
CA LYS A 3 -27.58 8.57 10.92
C LYS A 3 -27.69 10.07 11.18
N SER A 4 -26.59 10.82 11.11
CA SER A 4 -26.56 12.27 11.38
C SER A 4 -27.64 13.05 10.62
N LYS A 5 -27.90 12.68 9.35
CA LYS A 5 -28.98 13.28 8.54
C LYS A 5 -30.39 12.99 9.06
N GLN A 6 -30.63 11.81 9.62
CA GLN A 6 -31.93 11.44 10.20
C GLN A 6 -32.21 12.23 11.48
N TYR A 7 -31.20 12.36 12.35
CA TYR A 7 -31.33 13.16 13.58
C TYR A 7 -31.55 14.65 13.28
N ARG A 8 -30.90 15.22 12.26
CA ARG A 8 -31.17 16.60 11.81
C ARG A 8 -32.59 16.76 11.25
N ALA A 9 -33.06 15.80 10.47
CA ALA A 9 -34.43 15.82 9.94
C ALA A 9 -35.48 15.70 11.06
N GLU A 10 -35.19 14.94 12.10
CA GLU A 10 -36.08 14.79 13.26
C GLU A 10 -36.07 16.02 14.16
N ALA A 11 -34.90 16.62 14.41
CA ALA A 11 -34.78 17.89 15.12
C ALA A 11 -35.59 19.02 14.45
N ALA A 12 -35.58 19.08 13.12
CA ALA A 12 -36.39 20.04 12.37
C ALA A 12 -37.91 19.86 12.61
N LYS A 13 -38.39 18.61 12.73
CA LYS A 13 -39.81 18.33 13.04
C LYS A 13 -40.20 18.82 14.44
N TYR A 14 -39.32 18.65 15.42
CA TYR A 14 -39.56 19.15 16.77
C TYR A 14 -39.51 20.68 16.83
N GLY A 15 -38.60 21.32 16.10
CA GLY A 15 -38.56 22.79 15.97
C GLY A 15 -39.85 23.38 15.36
N GLU A 16 -40.44 22.72 14.37
CA GLU A 16 -41.75 23.15 13.82
C GLU A 16 -42.91 22.93 14.82
N ARG A 17 -42.85 21.88 15.65
CA ARG A 17 -43.83 21.66 16.72
C ARG A 17 -43.71 22.66 17.87
N VAL A 18 -42.50 23.12 18.19
CA VAL A 18 -42.26 24.19 19.17
C VAL A 18 -42.93 25.49 18.72
N LYS A 19 -42.81 25.85 17.44
CA LYS A 19 -43.42 27.08 16.87
C LYS A 19 -44.96 27.06 16.89
N GLY A 20 -45.56 25.87 16.80
CA GLY A 20 -47.01 25.69 16.80
C GLY A 20 -47.63 25.46 18.19
N SER A 21 -46.82 25.28 19.24
CA SER A 21 -47.33 25.01 20.58
C SER A 21 -47.70 26.28 21.32
N THR A 22 -48.92 26.32 21.84
CA THR A 22 -49.43 27.39 22.72
C THR A 22 -49.18 27.10 24.21
N ASP A 23 -48.73 25.88 24.55
CA ASP A 23 -48.38 25.47 25.91
C ASP A 23 -46.86 25.62 26.14
N LEU A 24 -46.51 26.42 27.14
CA LEU A 24 -45.12 26.73 27.50
C LEU A 24 -44.36 25.53 28.08
N ASP A 25 -45.04 24.59 28.77
CA ASP A 25 -44.39 23.39 29.33
C ASP A 25 -44.12 22.35 28.24
N GLU A 26 -45.07 22.14 27.32
CA GLU A 26 -44.87 21.29 26.16
C GLU A 26 -43.82 21.87 25.20
N GLY A 27 -43.86 23.18 24.95
CA GLY A 27 -42.85 23.87 24.14
C GLY A 27 -41.43 23.66 24.67
N ARG A 28 -41.24 23.72 26.00
CA ARG A 28 -39.94 23.48 26.64
C ARG A 28 -39.45 22.05 26.44
N LYS A 29 -40.32 21.04 26.59
CA LYS A 29 -39.98 19.63 26.39
C LYS A 29 -39.62 19.33 24.94
N LEU A 30 -40.34 19.92 23.99
CA LEU A 30 -40.07 19.77 22.56
C LEU A 30 -38.74 20.45 22.17
N GLN A 31 -38.41 21.59 22.79
CA GLN A 31 -37.13 22.26 22.61
C GLN A 31 -35.97 21.41 23.14
N GLU A 32 -36.10 20.83 24.34
CA GLU A 32 -35.06 19.95 24.90
C GLU A 32 -34.81 18.72 24.00
N LEU A 33 -35.88 18.16 23.41
CA LEU A 33 -35.77 17.04 22.50
C LEU A 33 -35.09 17.43 21.18
N GLN A 34 -35.39 18.62 20.66
CA GLN A 34 -34.71 19.19 19.49
C GLN A 34 -33.20 19.33 19.75
N ASP A 35 -32.82 19.93 20.87
CA ASP A 35 -31.42 20.20 21.21
C ASP A 35 -30.62 18.90 21.39
N ARG A 36 -31.24 17.87 21.98
CA ARG A 36 -30.66 16.52 22.08
C ARG A 36 -30.42 15.88 20.73
N LEU A 37 -31.37 15.99 19.79
CA LEU A 37 -31.24 15.43 18.45
C LEU A 37 -30.15 16.14 17.63
N VAL A 38 -30.02 17.46 17.76
CA VAL A 38 -28.92 18.23 17.15
C VAL A 38 -27.57 17.75 17.69
N SER A 39 -27.45 17.65 19.02
CA SER A 39 -26.22 17.16 19.67
C SER A 39 -25.84 15.76 19.22
N LEU A 40 -26.82 14.87 19.05
CA LEU A 40 -26.61 13.51 18.57
C LEU A 40 -26.13 13.49 17.11
N ALA A 41 -26.68 14.35 16.25
CA ALA A 41 -26.26 14.47 14.87
C ALA A 41 -24.83 14.97 14.71
N ASP A 42 -24.42 15.94 15.54
CA ASP A 42 -23.08 16.52 15.50
C ASP A 42 -22.03 15.55 16.05
N ASN A 43 -22.35 14.83 17.13
CA ASN A 43 -21.51 13.77 17.65
C ASN A 43 -21.27 12.66 16.62
N GLU A 44 -22.32 12.25 15.91
CA GLU A 44 -22.23 11.19 14.90
C GLU A 44 -21.54 11.66 13.62
N GLN A 45 -21.71 12.93 13.24
CA GLN A 45 -20.96 13.54 12.14
C GLN A 45 -19.46 13.57 12.47
N ARG A 46 -19.10 14.02 13.68
CA ARG A 46 -17.71 14.03 14.13
C ARG A 46 -17.10 12.64 14.12
N LEU A 47 -17.84 11.61 14.56
CA LEU A 47 -17.39 10.23 14.51
C LEU A 47 -17.19 9.73 13.07
N ALA A 48 -18.01 10.18 12.12
CA ALA A 48 -17.84 9.85 10.70
C ALA A 48 -16.61 10.52 10.09
N ASP A 49 -16.35 11.78 10.46
CA ASP A 49 -15.19 12.54 10.01
C ASP A 49 -13.89 11.97 10.60
N ASP A 50 -13.89 11.61 11.90
CA ASP A 50 -12.77 10.95 12.58
C ASP A 50 -12.48 9.57 11.95
N TYR A 51 -13.52 8.82 11.57
CA TYR A 51 -13.37 7.54 10.87
C TYR A 51 -12.80 7.73 9.46
N HIS A 52 -13.25 8.76 8.73
CA HIS A 52 -12.71 9.08 7.42
C HIS A 52 -11.23 9.48 7.50
N ASP A 53 -10.85 10.29 8.50
CA ASP A 53 -9.47 10.67 8.75
C ASP A 53 -8.61 9.46 9.14
N ALA A 54 -9.07 8.61 10.07
CA ALA A 54 -8.34 7.39 10.45
C ALA A 54 -8.13 6.43 9.27
N VAL A 55 -9.11 6.31 8.37
CA VAL A 55 -8.97 5.53 7.13
C VAL A 55 -8.00 6.19 6.14
N HIS A 56 -7.96 7.53 6.09
CA HIS A 56 -7.05 8.28 5.23
C HIS A 56 -5.62 8.40 5.77
N VAL A 57 -5.40 8.33 7.09
CA VAL A 57 -4.08 8.28 7.73
C VAL A 57 -3.32 6.98 7.38
N ILE A 58 -4.04 5.92 6.99
CA ILE A 58 -3.45 4.69 6.44
C ILE A 58 -2.96 4.89 4.98
N GLY A 59 -3.36 5.98 4.32
CA GLY A 59 -3.18 6.25 2.88
C GLY A 59 -1.88 6.92 2.40
N PRO A 60 -1.20 7.83 3.12
CA PRO A 60 0.03 8.45 2.63
C PRO A 60 1.28 7.59 2.87
N ASP A 61 1.30 6.79 3.94
CA ASP A 61 2.48 5.99 4.31
C ASP A 61 2.66 4.76 3.40
N GLN A 62 1.56 4.16 2.93
CA GLN A 62 1.62 3.07 1.95
C GLN A 62 2.06 3.55 0.57
N SER A 63 1.63 4.74 0.13
CA SER A 63 2.04 5.30 -1.16
C SER A 63 3.52 5.71 -1.16
N ARG A 64 3.98 6.32 -0.07
CA ARG A 64 5.40 6.66 0.11
C ARG A 64 6.26 5.41 0.28
N GLY A 65 5.81 4.40 1.02
CA GLY A 65 6.46 3.10 1.12
C GLY A 65 6.52 2.35 -0.21
N ALA A 66 5.45 2.40 -1.02
CA ALA A 66 5.41 1.79 -2.36
C ALA A 66 6.30 2.53 -3.37
N ALA A 67 6.40 3.86 -3.27
CA ALA A 67 7.31 4.66 -4.09
C ALA A 67 8.78 4.38 -3.74
N LEU A 68 9.12 4.30 -2.45
CA LEU A 68 10.45 3.91 -1.98
C LEU A 68 10.80 2.48 -2.43
N ALA A 69 9.87 1.54 -2.31
CA ALA A 69 10.06 0.17 -2.80
C ALA A 69 10.30 0.11 -4.32
N SER A 70 9.63 0.97 -5.10
CA SER A 70 9.81 1.05 -6.56
C SER A 70 11.18 1.63 -6.96
N GLU A 71 11.68 2.60 -6.20
CA GLU A 71 13.00 3.18 -6.39
C GLU A 71 14.11 2.18 -6.01
N GLU A 72 13.97 1.53 -4.85
CA GLU A 72 14.87 0.47 -4.39
C GLU A 72 14.90 -0.70 -5.37
N GLU A 73 13.74 -1.12 -5.89
CA GLU A 73 13.65 -2.17 -6.91
C GLU A 73 14.37 -1.76 -8.20
N ARG A 74 14.27 -0.49 -8.62
CA ARG A 74 14.99 0.02 -9.79
C ARG A 74 16.50 -0.01 -9.57
N VAL A 75 16.97 0.43 -8.41
CA VAL A 75 18.39 0.42 -8.04
C VAL A 75 18.92 -1.02 -8.01
N LEU A 76 18.22 -1.93 -7.34
CA LEU A 76 18.59 -3.35 -7.26
C LEU A 76 18.57 -4.04 -8.64
N ARG A 77 17.61 -3.69 -9.50
CA ARG A 77 17.56 -4.17 -10.90
C ARG A 77 18.78 -3.71 -11.69
N CYS A 78 19.16 -2.45 -11.60
CA CYS A 78 20.34 -1.90 -12.28
C CYS A 78 21.64 -2.55 -11.77
N LEU A 79 21.80 -2.67 -10.45
CA LEU A 79 22.96 -3.31 -9.84
C LEU A 79 23.04 -4.80 -10.21
N GLY A 80 21.92 -5.52 -10.11
CA GLY A 80 21.83 -6.93 -10.49
C GLY A 80 22.21 -7.14 -11.97
N ALA A 81 21.69 -6.32 -12.87
CA ALA A 81 22.04 -6.38 -14.29
C ALA A 81 23.55 -6.18 -14.52
N ALA A 82 24.17 -5.20 -13.86
CA ALA A 82 25.61 -4.96 -13.97
C ALA A 82 26.45 -6.16 -13.47
N VAL A 83 26.03 -6.81 -12.37
CA VAL A 83 26.68 -8.01 -11.83
C VAL A 83 26.53 -9.19 -12.80
N ILE A 84 25.33 -9.42 -13.36
CA ILE A 84 25.09 -10.49 -14.34
C ILE A 84 25.92 -10.26 -15.61
N MET A 85 26.01 -9.02 -16.08
CA MET A 85 26.84 -8.64 -17.23
C MET A 85 28.33 -8.89 -16.97
N GLN A 86 28.79 -8.79 -15.72
CA GLN A 86 30.17 -9.04 -15.33
C GLN A 86 30.41 -10.46 -14.79
N TRP A 87 29.38 -11.30 -14.69
CA TRP A 87 29.41 -12.59 -13.99
C TRP A 87 30.63 -13.47 -14.29
N ASN A 88 30.96 -13.71 -15.56
CA ASN A 88 32.12 -14.53 -15.96
C ASN A 88 33.50 -13.89 -15.69
N ALA A 89 33.57 -12.59 -15.43
CA ALA A 89 34.78 -11.88 -15.05
C ALA A 89 35.01 -11.88 -13.52
N LEU A 90 34.01 -12.30 -12.75
CA LEU A 90 34.12 -12.42 -11.30
C LEU A 90 34.88 -13.70 -10.93
N PRO A 91 35.71 -13.67 -9.87
CA PRO A 91 36.30 -14.88 -9.30
C PRO A 91 35.23 -15.91 -8.93
N THR A 92 35.54 -17.20 -9.10
CA THR A 92 34.61 -18.31 -8.82
C THR A 92 34.14 -18.36 -7.37
N THR A 93 34.99 -17.94 -6.42
CA THR A 93 34.62 -17.79 -5.01
C THR A 93 33.49 -16.78 -4.83
N LEU A 94 33.61 -15.61 -5.48
CA LEU A 94 32.63 -14.52 -5.37
C LEU A 94 31.33 -14.85 -6.12
N GLN A 95 31.40 -15.57 -7.25
CA GLN A 95 30.21 -16.11 -7.91
C GLN A 95 29.41 -17.05 -6.99
N ARG A 96 30.12 -17.90 -6.22
CA ARG A 96 29.50 -18.84 -5.28
C ARG A 96 28.84 -18.12 -4.11
N GLU A 97 29.55 -17.19 -3.49
CA GLU A 97 29.03 -16.39 -2.38
C GLU A 97 27.78 -15.60 -2.77
N ILE A 98 27.79 -14.95 -3.94
CA ILE A 98 26.63 -14.20 -4.46
C ILE A 98 25.46 -15.16 -4.73
N PHE A 99 25.72 -16.32 -5.31
CA PHE A 99 24.70 -17.32 -5.59
C PHE A 99 24.06 -17.88 -4.30
N ASP A 100 24.88 -18.21 -3.30
CA ASP A 100 24.42 -18.76 -2.02
C ASP A 100 23.61 -17.74 -1.24
N THR A 101 24.07 -16.47 -1.23
CA THR A 101 23.35 -15.35 -0.62
C THR A 101 22.02 -15.11 -1.32
N ALA A 102 22.01 -15.02 -2.66
CA ALA A 102 20.77 -14.82 -3.44
C ALA A 102 19.78 -15.98 -3.26
N GLY A 103 20.27 -17.22 -3.13
CA GLY A 103 19.45 -18.39 -2.85
C GLY A 103 18.92 -18.48 -1.42
N SER A 104 19.49 -17.72 -0.47
CA SER A 104 19.06 -17.65 0.93
C SER A 104 18.07 -16.52 1.23
N VAL A 105 17.89 -15.57 0.32
CA VAL A 105 17.01 -14.40 0.49
C VAL A 105 15.52 -14.75 0.27
N GLY A 106 15.20 -15.96 -0.21
CA GLY A 106 13.82 -16.47 -0.34
C GLY A 106 13.27 -17.12 0.93
N LYS A 107 11.94 -17.30 1.01
CA LYS A 107 11.31 -18.13 2.06
C LYS A 107 11.94 -19.53 2.06
N LEU A 108 12.21 -20.10 3.23
CA LEU A 108 12.92 -21.39 3.42
C LEU A 108 12.47 -22.51 2.46
N LEU A 109 11.17 -22.60 2.17
CA LEU A 109 10.58 -23.62 1.29
C LEU A 109 10.79 -23.36 -0.22
N GLU A 110 11.00 -22.11 -0.63
CA GLU A 110 11.21 -21.70 -2.03
C GLU A 110 12.70 -21.65 -2.40
N THR A 111 13.61 -21.81 -1.43
CA THR A 111 15.06 -21.68 -1.63
C THR A 111 15.63 -22.63 -2.68
N ALA A 112 15.17 -23.88 -2.74
CA ALA A 112 15.64 -24.87 -3.71
C ALA A 112 15.18 -24.53 -5.14
N GLU A 113 13.92 -24.12 -5.30
CA GLU A 113 13.37 -23.73 -6.59
C GLU A 113 14.01 -22.42 -7.08
N LEU A 114 14.13 -21.43 -6.19
CA LEU A 114 14.76 -20.14 -6.45
C LEU A 114 16.24 -20.31 -6.86
N ARG A 115 17.01 -21.14 -6.15
CA ARG A 115 18.38 -21.49 -6.54
C ARG A 115 18.43 -22.10 -7.94
N GLY A 116 17.48 -22.99 -8.25
CA GLY A 116 17.36 -23.58 -9.59
C GLY A 116 17.04 -22.54 -10.68
N GLN A 117 16.14 -21.58 -10.40
CA GLN A 117 15.81 -20.49 -11.31
C GLN A 117 17.01 -19.57 -11.55
N ILE A 118 17.72 -19.18 -10.48
CA ILE A 118 18.93 -18.35 -10.56
C ILE A 118 20.02 -19.06 -11.38
N ALA A 119 20.25 -20.36 -11.15
CA ALA A 119 21.26 -21.12 -11.88
C ALA A 119 20.95 -21.16 -13.39
N ARG A 120 19.70 -21.46 -13.77
CA ARG A 120 19.27 -21.46 -15.17
C ARG A 120 19.43 -20.09 -15.82
N PHE A 121 19.10 -19.03 -15.09
CA PHE A 121 19.21 -17.66 -15.55
C PHE A 121 20.68 -17.27 -15.82
N LEU A 122 21.58 -17.55 -14.88
CA LEU A 122 23.01 -17.28 -15.05
C LEU A 122 23.64 -18.09 -16.20
N HIS A 123 23.24 -19.35 -16.37
CA HIS A 123 23.67 -20.19 -17.49
C HIS A 123 23.22 -19.63 -18.85
N LYS A 124 22.00 -19.11 -18.96
CA LYS A 124 21.49 -18.48 -20.18
C LYS A 124 22.34 -17.27 -20.57
N HIS A 125 22.63 -16.37 -19.63
CA HIS A 125 23.41 -15.16 -19.88
C HIS A 125 24.92 -15.42 -20.11
N LYS A 126 25.46 -16.52 -19.57
CA LYS A 126 26.81 -16.99 -19.93
C LYS A 126 26.90 -17.36 -21.42
N ASN A 127 25.88 -18.06 -21.93
CA ASN A 127 25.85 -18.53 -23.32
C ASN A 127 25.60 -17.39 -24.32
N GLU A 128 24.83 -16.37 -23.95
CA GLU A 128 24.59 -15.20 -24.79
C GLU A 128 25.87 -14.38 -25.03
N ARG A 129 26.72 -14.19 -24.01
CA ARG A 129 28.04 -13.57 -24.19
C ARG A 129 28.96 -14.39 -25.09
N GLN A 130 29.00 -15.71 -24.95
CA GLN A 130 29.83 -16.56 -25.81
C GLN A 130 29.35 -16.54 -27.27
N ARG A 131 28.03 -16.56 -27.50
CA ARG A 131 27.45 -16.44 -28.86
C ARG A 131 27.71 -15.09 -29.50
N THR A 132 27.62 -14.00 -28.74
CA THR A 132 27.90 -12.65 -29.25
C THR A 132 29.39 -12.45 -29.54
N LEU A 133 30.28 -13.00 -28.71
CA LEU A 133 31.73 -12.97 -28.95
C LEU A 133 32.14 -13.84 -30.15
N MET A 134 31.50 -14.99 -30.38
CA MET A 134 31.76 -15.84 -31.55
C MET A 134 31.25 -15.22 -32.86
N LYS A 135 30.15 -14.47 -32.83
CA LYS A 135 29.64 -13.74 -34.01
C LYS A 135 30.47 -12.51 -34.40
N ALA A 136 31.24 -11.96 -33.47
CA ALA A 136 32.10 -10.79 -33.69
C ALA A 136 33.50 -11.14 -34.25
N ARG A 137 33.80 -12.43 -34.46
CA ARG A 137 35.07 -12.88 -35.04
C ARG A 137 34.86 -13.08 -36.56
N PRO A 138 35.38 -12.21 -37.44
CA PRO A 138 35.30 -12.44 -38.88
C PRO A 138 36.20 -13.64 -39.23
N SER A 139 35.66 -14.54 -40.04
CA SER A 139 36.40 -15.63 -40.67
C SER A 139 37.54 -15.04 -41.50
N LEU A 140 38.79 -15.34 -41.14
CA LEU A 140 39.96 -15.12 -41.99
C LEU A 140 40.06 -16.25 -43.01
#